data_AF-A0A2J6SZA3-F1
#
_entry.id   AF-A0A2J6SZA3-F1
#
_cell.length_a   1.000
_cell.length_b   1.000
_cell.length_c   1.000
_cell.angle_alpha   90.00
_cell.angle_beta   90.00
_cell.angle_gamma   90.00
#
_symmetry.space_group_name_H-M   'P 1'
#
loop_
_entity.id
_entity.type
_entity.pdbx_description
1 polymer ?
#
loop_
_entity_poly.entity_id
_entity_poly.type
_entity_poly.pdbx_seq_one_letter_code
_entity_poly.pdbx_strand_id
1 'polypeptide(L)'
;MTSDDEYCKALDIPAPTLFAIYERLLLRLQSRPKSTQALVKSVLIWILFPPRSLSMKELCEAVTIPTGSKEKPSPVALNQIRKFCSSLIREAANGNHLEAAHFTVKEFFNTITKESHPHISYFCLSKEEAYLEFSKVCLTYLNFKDFQKHIPPFESLLDAFEGYPFYGYAAYFWISH
;
A
#
# COMPACT_ATOMS: atom_id res chain seq x y z
N MET A 1 19.00 -37.59 -33.69
CA MET A 1 19.83 -36.80 -32.76
C MET A 1 20.13 -35.49 -33.44
N THR A 2 19.80 -34.32 -32.94
CA THR A 2 19.19 -33.83 -31.69
C THR A 2 19.33 -32.33 -31.88
N SER A 3 18.26 -31.54 -31.79
CA SER A 3 18.33 -30.23 -31.12
C SER A 3 17.09 -29.37 -31.37
N ASP A 4 16.33 -29.52 -32.46
CA ASP A 4 15.32 -28.48 -32.80
C ASP A 4 13.87 -28.82 -32.37
N ASP A 5 13.48 -30.10 -32.39
CA ASP A 5 12.11 -30.52 -32.03
C ASP A 5 11.80 -30.47 -30.52
N GLU A 6 12.82 -30.37 -29.66
CA GLU A 6 12.62 -30.18 -28.21
C GLU A 6 12.42 -28.70 -27.82
N TYR A 7 12.87 -27.75 -28.64
CA TYR A 7 12.71 -26.32 -28.34
C TYR A 7 11.30 -25.81 -28.62
N CYS A 8 10.58 -26.39 -29.59
CA CYS A 8 9.22 -25.95 -29.93
C CYS A 8 8.13 -26.45 -28.96
N LYS A 9 8.43 -27.41 -28.08
CA LYS A 9 7.47 -27.86 -27.05
C LYS A 9 7.51 -27.04 -25.76
N ALA A 10 8.54 -26.21 -25.56
CA ALA A 10 8.66 -25.33 -24.39
C ALA A 10 7.92 -23.99 -24.55
N LEU A 11 7.51 -23.64 -25.78
CA LEU A 11 6.87 -22.36 -26.11
C LEU A 11 5.34 -22.42 -26.22
N ASP A 12 4.74 -23.62 -26.09
CA ASP A 12 3.30 -23.84 -26.26
C ASP A 12 2.49 -23.68 -24.96
N ILE A 13 3.14 -23.21 -23.89
CA ILE A 13 2.43 -22.77 -22.68
C ILE A 13 2.05 -21.30 -22.92
N PRO A 14 0.76 -20.96 -23.02
CA PRO A 14 0.34 -19.57 -23.10
C PRO A 14 0.98 -18.81 -21.95
N ALA A 15 1.67 -17.70 -22.26
CA ALA A 15 2.21 -16.85 -21.21
C ALA A 15 1.08 -16.54 -20.22
N PRO A 16 1.28 -16.74 -18.90
CA PRO A 16 0.23 -16.51 -17.93
C PRO A 16 -0.28 -15.08 -18.07
N THR A 17 -1.61 -14.91 -18.01
CA THR A 17 -2.22 -13.58 -18.05
C THR A 17 -1.68 -12.73 -16.89
N LEU A 18 -1.69 -11.40 -17.04
CA LEU A 18 -1.26 -10.51 -15.95
C LEU A 18 -2.00 -10.79 -14.64
N PHE A 19 -3.28 -11.19 -14.71
CA PHE A 19 -4.09 -11.54 -13.55
C PHE A 19 -3.58 -12.81 -12.85
N ALA A 20 -3.25 -13.86 -13.61
CA ALA A 20 -2.64 -15.08 -13.07
C ALA A 20 -1.25 -14.81 -12.44
N ILE A 21 -0.50 -13.84 -12.99
CA ILE A 21 0.77 -13.39 -12.41
C ILE A 21 0.53 -12.70 -11.06
N TYR A 22 -0.47 -11.80 -10.97
CA TYR A 22 -0.81 -11.12 -9.72
C TYR A 22 -1.33 -12.09 -8.65
N GLU A 23 -2.22 -13.01 -9.01
CA GLU A 23 -2.75 -14.05 -8.12
C GLU A 23 -1.62 -14.92 -7.54
N ARG A 24 -0.69 -15.39 -8.40
CA ARG A 24 0.49 -16.15 -7.97
C ARG A 24 1.40 -15.34 -7.04
N LEU A 25 1.53 -14.04 -7.26
CA LEU A 25 2.29 -13.15 -6.38
C LEU A 25 1.63 -13.04 -5.00
N LEU A 26 0.31 -12.82 -4.95
CA LEU A 26 -0.45 -12.74 -3.70
C LEU A 26 -0.41 -14.06 -2.92
N LEU A 27 -0.49 -15.20 -3.60
CA LEU A 27 -0.30 -16.53 -2.99
C LEU A 27 1.08 -16.65 -2.32
N ARG A 28 2.15 -16.21 -2.99
CA ARG A 28 3.51 -16.19 -2.40
C ARG A 28 3.64 -15.23 -1.22
N LEU A 29 2.83 -14.17 -1.18
CA LEU A 29 2.81 -13.25 -0.05
C LEU A 29 2.12 -13.86 1.18
N GLN A 30 1.15 -14.76 1.00
CA GLN A 30 0.49 -15.44 2.12
C GLN A 30 1.39 -16.41 2.89
N SER A 31 2.49 -16.86 2.31
CA SER A 31 3.51 -17.67 3.02
C SER A 31 4.53 -16.81 3.80
N ARG A 32 4.46 -15.48 3.68
CA ARG A 32 5.32 -14.56 4.45
C ARG A 32 4.81 -14.34 5.87
N PRO A 33 5.61 -13.80 6.80
CA PRO A 33 5.13 -13.42 8.13
C PRO A 33 3.91 -12.51 8.08
N LYS A 34 3.04 -12.60 9.08
CA LYS A 34 1.80 -11.80 9.16
C LYS A 34 2.05 -10.30 9.11
N SER A 35 3.17 -9.82 9.66
CA SER A 35 3.60 -8.43 9.56
C SER A 35 3.86 -7.98 8.12
N THR A 36 4.48 -8.84 7.30
CA THR A 36 4.69 -8.56 5.87
C THR A 36 3.38 -8.57 5.10
N GLN A 37 2.49 -9.53 5.39
CA GLN A 37 1.16 -9.58 4.78
C GLN A 37 0.37 -8.29 5.07
N ALA A 38 0.36 -7.85 6.33
CA ALA A 38 -0.32 -6.63 6.77
C ALA A 38 0.27 -5.38 6.11
N LEU A 39 1.61 -5.26 6.06
CA LEU A 39 2.28 -4.15 5.37
C LEU A 39 1.87 -4.07 3.90
N VAL A 40 1.93 -5.20 3.17
CA VAL A 40 1.57 -5.22 1.75
C VAL A 40 0.10 -4.87 1.55
N LYS A 41 -0.80 -5.43 2.38
CA LYS A 41 -2.23 -5.12 2.31
C LYS A 41 -2.48 -3.62 2.53
N SER A 42 -1.88 -3.03 3.56
CA SER A 42 -2.02 -1.60 3.85
C SER A 42 -1.46 -0.74 2.70
N VAL A 43 -0.26 -1.05 2.20
CA VAL A 43 0.32 -0.35 1.03
C VAL A 43 -0.63 -0.39 -0.18
N LEU A 44 -1.22 -1.54 -0.49
CA LEU A 44 -2.14 -1.67 -1.62
C LEU A 44 -3.41 -0.85 -1.42
N ILE A 45 -3.97 -0.83 -0.20
CA ILE A 45 -5.11 0.03 0.15
C ILE A 45 -4.77 1.51 -0.11
N TRP A 46 -3.64 1.98 0.39
CA TRP A 46 -3.18 3.37 0.25
C TRP A 46 -2.72 3.77 -1.16
N ILE A 47 -2.53 2.81 -2.07
CA ILE A 47 -2.18 3.09 -3.48
C ILE A 47 -3.40 2.98 -4.39
N LEU A 48 -4.32 2.05 -4.14
CA LEU A 48 -5.42 1.75 -5.07
C LEU A 48 -6.69 2.57 -4.81
N PHE A 49 -6.92 2.97 -3.57
CA PHE A 49 -8.13 3.68 -3.14
C PHE A 49 -7.92 5.09 -2.56
N PRO A 50 -6.73 5.73 -2.59
CA PRO A 50 -6.56 6.96 -1.84
C PRO A 50 -7.34 8.11 -2.49
N PRO A 51 -7.93 9.05 -1.71
CA PRO A 51 -8.55 10.26 -2.26
C PRO A 51 -7.54 11.17 -2.98
N ARG A 52 -6.27 11.16 -2.56
CA ARG A 52 -5.14 11.71 -3.31
C ARG A 52 -3.92 10.81 -3.16
N SER A 53 -3.03 10.80 -4.16
CA SER A 53 -1.72 10.13 -4.03
C SER A 53 -0.93 10.66 -2.81
N LEU A 54 -0.34 9.73 -2.06
CA LEU A 54 0.55 10.03 -0.94
C LEU A 54 1.98 10.18 -1.46
N SER A 55 2.72 11.16 -0.95
CA SER A 55 4.18 11.17 -1.13
C SER A 55 4.81 9.92 -0.52
N MET A 56 6.02 9.58 -0.94
CA MET A 56 6.73 8.40 -0.39
C MET A 56 6.88 8.47 1.13
N LYS A 57 7.14 9.66 1.69
CA LYS A 57 7.27 9.86 3.15
C LYS A 57 5.92 9.68 3.86
N GLU A 58 4.86 10.26 3.31
CA GLU A 58 3.48 10.10 3.81
C GLU A 58 3.08 8.62 3.83
N LEU A 59 3.31 7.90 2.74
CA LEU A 59 2.99 6.47 2.65
C LEU A 59 3.75 5.64 3.68
N CYS A 60 5.06 5.90 3.86
CA CYS A 60 5.87 5.18 4.83
C CYS A 60 5.36 5.37 6.27
N GLU A 61 4.87 6.56 6.62
CA GLU A 61 4.21 6.77 7.91
C GLU A 61 2.85 6.09 7.99
N ALA A 62 1.98 6.34 7.00
CA ALA A 62 0.61 5.85 6.97
C ALA A 62 0.50 4.34 7.24
N VAL A 63 1.31 3.53 6.54
CA VAL A 63 1.26 2.06 6.62
C VAL A 63 1.92 1.48 7.88
N THR A 64 2.57 2.33 8.70
CA THR A 64 3.26 1.91 9.93
C THR A 64 2.39 2.16 11.16
N ILE A 65 1.40 3.04 11.09
CA ILE A 65 0.60 3.49 12.24
C ILE A 65 -0.32 2.35 12.73
N PRO A 66 -0.09 1.80 13.94
CA PRO A 66 -1.00 0.86 14.54
C PRO A 66 -2.24 1.61 15.02
N THR A 67 -3.44 1.10 14.69
CA THR A 67 -4.70 1.72 15.15
C THR A 67 -4.71 1.91 16.66
N GLY A 68 -5.08 3.11 17.12
CA GLY A 68 -5.18 3.44 18.55
C GLY A 68 -3.86 3.77 19.24
N SER A 69 -2.72 3.72 18.54
CA SER A 69 -1.44 4.19 19.09
C SER A 69 -1.52 5.67 19.49
N LYS A 70 -0.88 6.02 20.60
CA LYS A 70 -0.70 7.41 21.04
C LYS A 70 0.70 7.93 20.75
N GLU A 71 1.59 7.07 20.27
CA GLU A 71 2.99 7.38 20.02
C GLU A 71 3.30 7.16 18.55
N LYS A 72 4.16 8.03 18.02
CA LYS A 72 4.62 7.94 16.64
C LYS A 72 5.59 6.75 16.50
N PRO A 73 5.27 5.74 15.67
CA PRO A 73 6.21 4.66 15.39
C PRO A 73 7.32 5.12 14.45
N SER A 74 8.44 4.38 14.42
CA SER A 74 9.45 4.54 13.36
C SER A 74 8.83 4.13 12.02
N PRO A 75 8.85 4.98 10.99
CA PRO A 75 8.27 4.66 9.69
C PRO A 75 8.96 3.45 9.05
N VAL A 76 8.20 2.67 8.28
CA VAL A 76 8.76 1.60 7.45
C VAL A 76 9.72 2.18 6.42
N ALA A 77 10.83 1.48 6.15
CA ALA A 77 11.74 1.89 5.10
C ALA A 77 11.10 1.70 3.73
N LEU A 78 11.20 2.71 2.84
CA LEU A 78 10.67 2.66 1.48
C LEU A 78 11.16 1.42 0.69
N ASN A 79 12.40 0.99 0.92
CA ASN A 79 12.96 -0.21 0.29
C ASN A 79 12.24 -1.49 0.70
N GLN A 80 11.64 -1.57 1.88
CA GLN A 80 10.80 -2.70 2.27
C GLN A 80 9.49 -2.71 1.48
N ILE A 81 8.85 -1.54 1.30
CA ILE A 81 7.65 -1.41 0.45
C ILE A 81 7.98 -1.87 -0.98
N ARG A 82 9.07 -1.34 -1.57
CA ARG A 82 9.53 -1.74 -2.91
C ARG A 82 9.78 -3.24 -2.99
N LYS A 83 10.47 -3.83 -2.00
CA LYS A 83 10.81 -5.27 -1.97
C LYS A 83 9.58 -6.18 -2.02
N PHE A 84 8.51 -5.83 -1.29
CA PHE A 84 7.34 -6.72 -1.17
C PHE A 84 6.24 -6.43 -2.18
N CYS A 85 6.24 -5.24 -2.80
CA CYS A 85 5.20 -4.81 -3.73
C CYS A 85 5.69 -4.58 -5.17
N SER A 86 6.97 -4.84 -5.49
CA SER A 86 7.63 -4.42 -6.75
C SER A 86 6.88 -4.75 -8.05
N SER A 87 6.15 -5.86 -8.09
CA SER A 87 5.40 -6.29 -9.29
C SER A 87 3.97 -5.72 -9.38
N LEU A 88 3.49 -5.08 -8.31
CA LEU A 88 2.16 -4.46 -8.23
C LEU A 88 2.23 -2.93 -8.27
N ILE A 89 3.36 -2.35 -7.88
CA ILE A 89 3.53 -0.90 -7.76
C ILE A 89 4.80 -0.44 -8.46
N ARG A 90 4.82 0.83 -8.86
CA ARG A 90 5.99 1.51 -9.43
C ARG A 90 6.11 2.92 -8.87
N GLU A 91 7.24 3.56 -9.12
CA GLU A 91 7.37 4.99 -8.90
C GLU A 91 6.67 5.76 -10.02
N ALA A 92 5.95 6.81 -9.63
CA ALA A 92 5.37 7.72 -10.60
C ALA A 92 6.47 8.43 -11.40
N ALA A 93 6.16 8.86 -12.62
CA ALA A 93 7.12 9.52 -13.51
C ALA A 93 7.77 10.78 -12.90
N ASN A 94 7.08 11.46 -11.99
CA ASN A 94 7.59 12.63 -11.28
C ASN A 94 8.46 12.29 -10.05
N GLY A 95 8.61 11.01 -9.70
CA GLY A 95 9.42 10.54 -8.57
C GLY A 95 8.83 10.83 -7.18
N ASN A 96 7.64 11.42 -7.08
CA ASN A 96 7.13 11.93 -5.81
C ASN A 96 6.32 10.90 -5.00
N HIS A 97 5.77 9.88 -5.66
CA HIS A 97 4.87 8.90 -5.06
C HIS A 97 4.98 7.53 -5.71
N LEU A 98 4.38 6.53 -5.06
CA LEU A 98 4.16 5.20 -5.62
C LEU A 98 2.76 5.11 -6.21
N GLU A 99 2.62 4.38 -7.30
CA GLU A 99 1.37 4.13 -8.01
C GLU A 99 1.29 2.68 -8.48
N ALA A 100 0.13 2.24 -8.98
CA ALA A 100 -0.01 0.92 -9.55
C ALA A 100 0.96 0.72 -10.74
N ALA A 101 1.64 -0.44 -10.78
CA ALA A 101 2.62 -0.76 -11.81
C ALA A 101 2.02 -0.78 -13.22
N HIS A 102 0.72 -1.06 -13.34
CA HIS A 102 -0.04 -1.05 -14.57
C HIS A 102 -1.53 -0.84 -14.27
N PHE A 103 -2.32 -0.35 -15.23
CA PHE A 103 -3.76 -0.15 -15.02
C PHE A 103 -4.50 -1.46 -14.67
N THR A 104 -4.03 -2.58 -15.22
CA THR A 104 -4.56 -3.93 -14.96
C THR A 104 -4.42 -4.38 -13.51
N VAL A 105 -3.53 -3.77 -12.71
CA VAL A 105 -3.45 -4.07 -11.27
C VAL A 105 -4.75 -3.64 -10.59
N LYS A 106 -5.23 -2.42 -10.91
CA LYS A 106 -6.49 -1.90 -10.35
C LYS A 106 -7.68 -2.72 -10.85
N GLU A 107 -7.69 -3.10 -12.13
CA GLU A 107 -8.73 -3.99 -12.67
C GLU A 107 -8.75 -5.32 -11.95
N PHE A 108 -7.59 -5.96 -11.74
CA PHE A 108 -7.49 -7.22 -11.02
C PHE A 108 -8.11 -7.11 -9.62
N PHE A 109 -7.72 -6.11 -8.82
CA PHE A 109 -8.30 -5.91 -7.49
C PHE A 109 -9.80 -5.56 -7.49
N ASN A 110 -10.33 -4.99 -8.58
CA ASN A 110 -11.77 -4.77 -8.74
C ASN A 110 -12.55 -6.04 -9.12
N THR A 111 -11.88 -7.05 -9.68
CA THR A 111 -12.52 -8.31 -10.13
C THR A 111 -12.49 -9.42 -9.10
N ILE A 112 -11.53 -9.42 -8.17
CA ILE A 112 -11.40 -10.46 -7.16
C ILE A 112 -12.28 -10.18 -5.95
N THR A 113 -12.92 -11.22 -5.43
CA THR A 113 -13.70 -11.18 -4.18
C THR A 113 -13.30 -12.35 -3.28
N LYS A 114 -13.69 -12.30 -2.01
CA LYS A 114 -13.39 -13.39 -1.06
C LYS A 114 -14.04 -14.71 -1.49
N GLU A 115 -15.17 -14.65 -2.19
CA GLU A 115 -15.94 -15.80 -2.69
C GLU A 115 -15.33 -16.38 -3.97
N SER A 116 -14.92 -15.52 -4.91
CA SER A 116 -14.33 -15.95 -6.18
C SER A 116 -12.87 -16.42 -6.03
N HIS A 117 -12.12 -15.84 -5.09
CA HIS A 117 -10.70 -16.12 -4.87
C HIS A 117 -10.40 -16.44 -3.39
N PRO A 118 -10.99 -17.50 -2.82
CA PRO A 118 -10.89 -17.80 -1.39
C PRO A 118 -9.45 -18.02 -0.93
N HIS A 119 -8.60 -18.55 -1.82
CA HIS A 119 -7.20 -18.82 -1.53
C HIS A 119 -6.39 -17.55 -1.27
N ILE A 120 -6.70 -16.40 -1.89
CA ILE A 120 -6.05 -15.09 -1.65
C ILE A 120 -6.97 -14.09 -0.92
N SER A 121 -8.03 -14.57 -0.28
CA SER A 121 -9.08 -13.77 0.38
C SER A 121 -8.57 -12.67 1.32
N TYR A 122 -7.40 -12.85 1.94
CA TYR A 122 -6.77 -11.81 2.77
C TYR A 122 -6.47 -10.52 2.00
N PHE A 123 -6.07 -10.65 0.73
CA PHE A 123 -5.71 -9.55 -0.16
C PHE A 123 -6.87 -9.07 -1.04
N CYS A 124 -8.06 -9.68 -0.95
CA CYS A 124 -9.26 -9.07 -1.53
C CYS A 124 -9.55 -7.77 -0.78
N LEU A 125 -9.66 -6.67 -1.51
CA LEU A 125 -9.83 -5.32 -0.97
C LEU A 125 -11.21 -4.79 -1.36
N SER A 126 -11.85 -4.05 -0.47
CA SER A 126 -13.06 -3.30 -0.80
C SER A 126 -12.86 -1.81 -0.50
N LYS A 127 -13.71 -0.99 -1.10
CA LYS A 127 -13.71 0.47 -0.87
C LYS A 127 -14.03 0.79 0.59
N GLU A 128 -14.94 0.04 1.20
CA GLU A 128 -15.34 0.17 2.60
C GLU A 128 -14.18 -0.20 3.54
N GLU A 129 -13.46 -1.28 3.25
CA GLU A 129 -12.24 -1.66 4.01
C GLU A 129 -11.18 -0.55 3.92
N ALA A 130 -10.97 0.02 2.73
CA ALA A 130 -10.03 1.11 2.52
C ALA A 130 -10.41 2.37 3.30
N TYR A 131 -11.67 2.79 3.24
CA TYR A 131 -12.15 3.99 3.93
C TYR A 131 -12.08 3.85 5.45
N LEU A 132 -12.38 2.67 5.96
CA LEU A 132 -12.21 2.37 7.38
C LEU A 132 -10.74 2.43 7.80
N GLU A 133 -9.82 1.89 7.00
CA GLU A 133 -8.38 2.00 7.22
C GLU A 133 -7.95 3.47 7.27
N PHE A 134 -8.33 4.26 6.26
CA PHE A 134 -7.96 5.67 6.17
C PHE A 134 -8.43 6.46 7.39
N SER A 135 -9.71 6.37 7.73
CA SER A 135 -10.28 7.07 8.88
C SER A 135 -9.60 6.67 10.18
N LYS A 136 -9.35 5.37 10.41
CA LYS A 136 -8.66 4.89 11.63
C LYS A 136 -7.23 5.42 11.72
N VAL A 137 -6.47 5.34 10.63
CA VAL A 137 -5.07 5.77 10.60
C VAL A 137 -4.97 7.29 10.75
N CYS A 138 -5.77 8.06 10.02
CA CYS A 138 -5.82 9.52 10.12
C CYS A 138 -6.18 9.96 11.54
N LEU A 139 -7.26 9.41 12.12
CA LEU A 139 -7.67 9.75 13.49
C LEU A 139 -6.63 9.33 14.53
N THR A 140 -6.00 8.16 14.37
CA THR A 140 -4.94 7.72 15.26
C THR A 140 -3.76 8.68 15.22
N TYR A 141 -3.34 9.08 14.02
CA TYR A 141 -2.22 9.99 13.81
C TYR A 141 -2.48 11.36 14.44
N LEU A 142 -3.65 11.96 14.18
CA LEU A 142 -4.03 13.25 14.76
C LEU A 142 -4.16 13.21 16.30
N ASN A 143 -4.28 12.01 16.88
CA ASN A 143 -4.37 11.80 18.33
C ASN A 143 -3.02 11.48 19.01
N PHE A 144 -1.89 11.55 18.30
CA PHE A 144 -0.57 11.38 18.90
C PHE A 144 -0.31 12.40 20.01
N LYS A 145 0.42 11.97 21.05
CA LYS A 145 0.77 12.82 22.22
C LYS A 145 1.53 14.08 21.80
N ASP A 146 2.29 14.02 20.72
CA ASP A 146 3.05 15.17 20.23
C ASP A 146 2.17 16.34 19.80
N PHE A 147 0.96 16.06 19.30
CA PHE A 147 -0.02 17.07 18.90
C PHE A 147 -0.92 17.55 20.05
N GLN A 148 -0.80 16.95 21.23
CA GLN A 148 -1.53 17.38 22.44
C GLN A 148 -0.74 18.43 23.24
N LYS A 149 0.51 18.70 22.87
CA LYS A 149 1.36 19.74 23.45
C LYS A 149 0.95 21.11 22.92
N HIS A 150 1.50 22.18 23.51
CA HIS A 150 1.28 23.55 23.03
C HIS A 150 1.62 23.66 21.54
N ILE A 151 0.68 24.21 20.76
CA ILE A 151 0.88 24.52 19.35
C ILE A 151 1.97 25.60 19.28
N PRO A 152 3.05 25.38 18.51
CA PRO A 152 4.09 26.38 18.35
C PRO A 152 3.53 27.63 17.64
N PRO A 153 4.21 28.79 17.77
CA PRO A 153 3.88 29.97 16.98
C PRO A 153 3.80 29.63 15.49
N PHE A 154 2.97 30.36 14.74
CA PHE A 154 2.74 30.11 13.31
C PHE A 154 4.05 30.06 12.51
N GLU A 155 5.03 30.89 12.87
CA GLU A 155 6.36 30.96 12.25
C GLU A 155 7.16 29.66 12.37
N SER A 156 6.93 28.87 13.43
CA SER A 156 7.61 27.60 13.70
C SER A 156 6.73 26.39 13.42
N LEU A 157 5.53 26.60 12.88
CA LEU A 157 4.56 25.54 12.66
C LEU A 157 5.01 24.57 11.56
N LEU A 158 5.63 25.10 10.50
CA LEU A 158 6.18 24.29 9.40
C LEU A 158 7.31 23.38 9.89
N ASP A 159 8.24 23.93 10.68
CA ASP A 159 9.36 23.18 11.25
C ASP A 159 8.87 22.09 12.21
N ALA A 160 7.85 22.40 13.02
CA ALA A 160 7.24 21.45 13.94
C ALA A 160 6.59 20.25 13.23
N PHE A 161 6.13 20.43 11.98
CA PHE A 161 5.54 19.37 11.17
C PHE A 161 6.48 18.74 10.14
N GLU A 162 7.73 19.22 10.01
CA GLU A 162 8.73 18.58 9.15
C GLU A 162 8.97 17.12 9.57
N GLY A 163 8.93 16.88 10.88
CA GLY A 163 8.97 15.56 11.48
C GLY A 163 7.66 14.77 11.36
N TYR A 164 6.63 15.25 10.68
CA TYR A 164 5.29 14.64 10.62
C TYR A 164 4.69 14.73 9.20
N PRO A 165 5.36 14.17 8.17
CA PRO A 165 4.94 14.30 6.78
C PRO A 165 3.50 13.87 6.50
N PHE A 166 2.94 12.91 7.25
CA PHE A 166 1.54 12.48 7.08
C PHE A 166 0.50 13.43 7.70
N TYR A 167 0.90 14.45 8.47
CA TYR A 167 -0.02 15.33 9.20
C TYR A 167 -1.02 16.05 8.29
N GLY A 168 -0.53 16.70 7.23
CA GLY A 168 -1.39 17.45 6.31
C GLY A 168 -2.41 16.55 5.61
N TYR A 169 -2.02 15.33 5.26
CA TYR A 169 -2.94 14.33 4.73
C TYR A 169 -4.01 13.97 5.76
N ALA A 170 -3.60 13.57 6.96
CA ALA A 170 -4.53 13.15 8.01
C ALA A 170 -5.53 14.25 8.38
N ALA A 171 -5.06 15.47 8.56
CA ALA A 171 -5.88 16.63 8.92
C ALA A 171 -6.92 17.00 7.85
N TYR A 172 -6.60 16.78 6.57
CA TYR A 172 -7.51 17.10 5.47
C TYR A 172 -8.53 16.00 5.20
N PHE A 173 -8.13 14.73 5.31
CA PHE A 173 -8.96 13.61 4.83
C PHE A 173 -9.69 12.82 5.91
N TRP A 174 -9.44 13.04 7.21
CA TRP A 174 -10.04 12.21 8.29
C TRP A 174 -11.58 12.12 8.33
N ILE A 175 -12.32 13.10 7.78
CA ILE A 175 -13.81 13.06 7.67
C ILE A 175 -14.28 12.51 6.32
N SER A 176 -13.48 12.62 5.25
CA SER A 176 -13.96 12.55 3.86
C SER A 176 -13.82 11.18 3.20
N HIS A 177 -13.93 10.10 3.97
CA HIS A 177 -13.78 8.73 3.48
C HIS A 177 -15.12 7.99 3.47
#